data_AF-A0A7V1E7P8-F1
#
_entry.id   AF-A0A7V1E7P8-F1
#
_cell.length_a   1.000
_cell.length_b   1.000
_cell.length_c   1.000
_cell.angle_alpha   90.00
_cell.angle_beta   90.00
_cell.angle_gamma   90.00
#
_symmetry.space_group_name_H-M   'P 1'
#
loop_
_entity.id
_entity.type
_entity.pdbx_description
1 polymer ?
#
loop_
_entity_poly.entity_id
_entity_poly.type
_entity_poly.pdbx_seq_one_letter_code
_entity_poly.pdbx_strand_id
1 'polypeptide(L)'
;MDNQPTVSGQVYGGLSTIIKVLVFGFIILGVLFLARIMFLFFGSLKVVPGYDLVISFTEVFVSPLNSIEPVKTPYDGIFDIAATGALLIALVIEFVLSGMQGWLTKQQAKHSVPMSRPMERIPDPEILKTEDEIISK
;
A
#
# COMPACT_ATOMS: atom_id res chain seq x y z
N MET A 1 30.76 20.34 -2.06
CA MET A 1 30.63 19.60 -0.79
C MET A 1 29.42 18.72 -0.92
N ASP A 2 29.68 17.41 -0.96
CA ASP A 2 28.73 16.38 -1.30
C ASP A 2 27.54 16.35 -0.35
N ASN A 3 26.33 16.41 -0.92
CA ASN A 3 25.09 16.09 -0.23
C ASN A 3 25.12 14.58 0.07
N GLN A 4 25.78 14.18 1.14
CA GLN A 4 25.63 12.83 1.65
C GLN A 4 24.18 12.66 2.10
N PRO A 5 23.43 11.68 1.56
CA PRO A 5 22.12 11.35 2.09
C PRO A 5 22.31 11.01 3.57
N THR A 6 21.69 11.78 4.45
CA THR A 6 21.71 11.48 5.88
C THR A 6 21.19 10.06 6.04
N VAL A 7 21.95 9.19 6.71
CA VAL A 7 21.69 7.75 6.85
C VAL A 7 20.24 7.47 7.26
N SER A 8 19.63 8.38 8.03
CA SER A 8 18.20 8.37 8.38
C SER A 8 17.26 8.38 7.16
N GLY A 9 17.45 9.24 6.17
CA GLY A 9 16.58 9.36 5.00
C GLY A 9 16.54 8.09 4.14
N GLN A 10 17.67 7.40 3.98
CA GLN A 10 17.76 6.14 3.25
C GLN A 10 17.09 4.98 4.01
N VAL A 11 17.21 4.93 5.34
CA VAL A 11 16.55 3.93 6.19
C VAL A 11 15.03 4.11 6.17
N TYR A 12 14.52 5.35 6.25
CA TYR A 12 13.08 5.61 6.14
C TYR A 12 12.52 5.29 4.74
N GLY A 13 13.30 5.53 3.68
CA GLY A 13 12.93 5.15 2.30
C GLY A 13 12.88 3.64 2.10
N GLY A 14 13.86 2.90 2.62
CA GLY A 14 13.89 1.45 2.61
C GLY A 14 12.72 0.84 3.39
N LEU A 15 12.46 1.33 4.61
CA LEU A 15 11.35 0.88 5.45
C LEU A 15 9.98 1.14 4.80
N SER A 16 9.78 2.32 4.20
CA SER A 16 8.55 2.62 3.47
C SER A 16 8.31 1.66 2.30
N THR A 17 9.38 1.29 1.59
CA THR A 17 9.31 0.33 0.47
C THR A 17 8.94 -1.07 0.96
N ILE A 18 9.56 -1.53 2.06
CA ILE A 18 9.23 -2.83 2.66
C ILE A 18 7.75 -2.87 3.08
N ILE A 19 7.26 -1.83 3.76
CA ILE A 19 5.86 -1.76 4.18
C ILE A 19 4.92 -1.83 2.96
N LYS A 20 5.22 -1.10 1.87
CA LYS A 20 4.44 -1.16 0.63
C LYS A 20 4.38 -2.57 0.03
N VAL A 21 5.51 -3.26 -0.03
CA VAL A 21 5.58 -4.63 -0.54
C VAL A 21 4.76 -5.58 0.33
N LEU A 22 4.83 -5.42 1.66
CA LEU A 22 4.02 -6.21 2.60
C LEU A 22 2.52 -5.96 2.41
N VAL A 23 2.08 -4.69 2.33
CA VAL A 23 0.68 -4.33 2.05
C VAL A 23 0.20 -5.01 0.78
N PHE A 24 0.97 -4.90 -0.32
CA PHE A 24 0.62 -5.55 -1.57
C PHE A 24 0.54 -7.08 -1.44
N GLY A 25 1.46 -7.69 -0.68
CA GLY A 25 1.42 -9.12 -0.37
C GLY A 25 0.16 -9.53 0.38
N PHE A 26 -0.28 -8.75 1.38
CA PHE A 26 -1.51 -9.02 2.13
C PHE A 26 -2.77 -8.83 1.27
N ILE A 27 -2.77 -7.88 0.33
CA ILE A 27 -3.87 -7.73 -0.64
C ILE A 27 -3.98 -8.97 -1.51
N ILE A 28 -2.86 -9.45 -2.09
CA ILE A 28 -2.86 -10.68 -2.90
C ILE A 28 -3.33 -11.87 -2.06
N LEU A 29 -2.83 -12.01 -0.83
CA LEU A 29 -3.22 -13.08 0.07
C LEU A 29 -4.73 -13.03 0.38
N GLY A 30 -5.29 -11.85 0.61
CA GLY A 30 -6.72 -11.65 0.81
C GLY A 30 -7.55 -12.08 -0.39
N VAL A 31 -7.12 -11.73 -1.61
CA VAL A 31 -7.77 -12.19 -2.85
C VAL A 31 -7.70 -13.71 -2.98
N LEU A 32 -6.57 -14.34 -2.63
CA LEU A 32 -6.42 -15.79 -2.66
C LEU A 32 -7.34 -16.50 -1.64
N PHE A 33 -7.48 -15.96 -0.42
CA PHE A 33 -8.44 -16.50 0.54
C PHE A 33 -9.88 -16.35 0.06
N LEU A 34 -10.22 -15.21 -0.52
CA LEU A 34 -11.56 -15.01 -1.09
C LEU A 34 -11.84 -16.04 -2.20
N ALA A 35 -10.87 -16.26 -3.09
CA ALA A 35 -10.96 -17.29 -4.12
C ALA A 35 -11.12 -18.70 -3.52
N ARG A 36 -10.31 -19.05 -2.50
CA ARG A 36 -10.44 -20.32 -1.75
C ARG A 36 -11.85 -20.50 -1.19
N ILE A 37 -12.38 -19.46 -0.52
CA ILE A 37 -13.73 -19.49 0.04
C ILE A 37 -14.77 -19.72 -1.05
N MET A 38 -14.69 -19.01 -2.17
CA MET A 38 -15.61 -19.20 -3.31
C MET A 38 -15.52 -20.61 -3.90
N PHE A 39 -14.31 -21.12 -4.08
CA PHE A 39 -14.05 -22.46 -4.60
C PHE A 39 -14.65 -23.56 -3.71
N LEU A 40 -14.43 -23.47 -2.39
CA LEU A 40 -14.99 -24.42 -1.44
C LEU A 40 -16.50 -24.25 -1.30
N PHE A 41 -17.00 -23.01 -1.29
CA PHE A 41 -18.41 -22.70 -1.08
C PHE A 41 -19.31 -23.27 -2.17
N PHE A 42 -18.89 -23.21 -3.43
CA PHE A 42 -19.68 -23.66 -4.57
C PHE A 42 -19.47 -25.13 -4.96
N GLY A 43 -18.40 -25.79 -4.46
CA GLY A 43 -18.11 -27.23 -4.66
C GLY A 43 -17.81 -27.67 -6.12
N SER A 44 -18.67 -27.26 -7.05
CA SER A 44 -18.59 -27.39 -8.51
C SER A 44 -17.36 -26.74 -9.14
N LEU A 45 -16.71 -25.79 -8.46
CA LEU A 45 -15.54 -25.09 -8.99
C LEU A 45 -14.22 -25.88 -8.86
N LYS A 46 -14.27 -27.12 -8.35
CA LYS A 46 -13.11 -28.03 -8.27
C LYS A 46 -12.44 -28.33 -9.61
N VAL A 47 -13.18 -28.20 -10.72
CA VAL A 47 -12.67 -28.46 -12.08
C VAL A 47 -11.98 -27.24 -12.71
N VAL A 48 -11.98 -26.09 -12.03
CA VAL A 48 -11.43 -24.84 -12.58
C VAL A 48 -9.89 -24.88 -12.53
N PRO A 49 -9.20 -24.48 -13.61
CA PRO A 49 -7.74 -24.41 -13.61
C PRO A 49 -7.23 -23.46 -12.52
N GLY A 50 -6.28 -23.93 -11.71
CA GLY A 50 -5.73 -23.19 -10.58
C GLY A 50 -6.43 -23.42 -9.24
N TYR A 51 -7.51 -24.21 -9.20
CA TYR A 51 -8.17 -24.60 -7.94
C TYR A 51 -7.15 -25.18 -6.93
N ASP A 52 -6.44 -26.24 -7.32
CA ASP A 52 -5.51 -26.93 -6.40
C ASP A 52 -4.40 -26.01 -5.91
N LEU A 53 -3.88 -25.14 -6.78
CA LEU A 53 -2.82 -24.20 -6.44
C LEU A 53 -3.29 -23.18 -5.39
N VAL A 54 -4.49 -22.63 -5.55
CA VAL A 54 -5.06 -21.68 -4.58
C VAL A 54 -5.33 -22.37 -3.25
N ILE A 55 -5.91 -23.57 -3.27
CA ILE A 55 -6.19 -24.33 -2.04
C ILE A 55 -4.89 -24.66 -1.31
N SER A 56 -3.89 -25.25 -1.99
CA SER A 56 -2.64 -25.69 -1.37
C SER A 56 -1.81 -24.51 -0.84
N PHE A 57 -1.78 -23.39 -1.57
CA PHE A 57 -1.05 -22.21 -1.13
C PHE A 57 -1.71 -21.58 0.10
N THR A 58 -3.02 -21.44 0.09
CA THR A 58 -3.76 -20.84 1.21
C THR A 58 -3.82 -21.74 2.43
N GLU A 59 -3.71 -23.06 2.27
CA GLU A 59 -3.76 -24.03 3.37
C GLU A 59 -2.69 -23.79 4.44
N VAL A 60 -1.48 -23.38 4.04
CA VAL A 60 -0.40 -23.01 4.97
C VAL A 60 -0.83 -21.91 5.95
N PHE A 61 -1.66 -20.98 5.48
CA PHE A 61 -2.11 -19.84 6.28
C PHE A 61 -3.42 -20.11 7.03
N VAL A 62 -4.25 -21.05 6.56
CA VAL A 62 -5.49 -21.47 7.24
C VAL A 62 -5.22 -22.56 8.28
N SER A 63 -4.14 -23.34 8.15
CA SER A 63 -3.79 -24.43 9.07
C SER A 63 -3.87 -24.07 10.56
N PRO A 64 -3.39 -22.89 11.02
CA PRO A 64 -3.51 -22.50 12.43
C PRO A 64 -4.95 -22.31 12.93
N LEU A 65 -5.90 -22.06 12.01
CA LEU A 65 -7.31 -21.81 12.28
C LEU A 65 -8.20 -23.02 11.95
N ASN A 66 -7.62 -24.11 11.45
CA ASN A 66 -8.34 -25.27 10.92
C ASN A 66 -9.02 -26.14 12.00
N SER A 67 -8.86 -25.77 13.27
CA SER A 67 -9.60 -26.36 14.40
C SER A 67 -11.09 -26.03 14.37
N ILE A 68 -11.53 -25.11 13.51
CA ILE A 68 -12.94 -24.72 13.36
C ILE A 68 -13.58 -25.60 12.29
N GLU A 69 -14.65 -26.31 12.66
CA GLU A 69 -15.34 -27.19 11.73
C GLU A 69 -15.99 -26.41 10.57
N PRO A 70 -15.82 -26.88 9.32
CA PRO A 70 -16.46 -26.25 8.17
C PRO A 70 -17.98 -26.47 8.16
N VAL A 71 -18.74 -25.50 7.64
CA VAL A 71 -20.22 -25.58 7.57
C VAL A 71 -20.65 -25.98 6.16
N LYS A 72 -21.54 -26.97 6.03
CA LYS A 72 -22.08 -27.37 4.72
C LYS A 72 -22.95 -26.26 4.11
N THR A 73 -22.75 -25.99 2.83
CA THR A 73 -23.54 -25.01 2.07
C THR A 73 -24.68 -25.71 1.33
N PRO A 74 -25.74 -24.98 0.94
CA PRO A 74 -26.84 -25.54 0.13
C PRO A 74 -26.44 -25.86 -1.33
N TYR A 75 -25.17 -25.64 -1.71
CA TYR A 75 -24.65 -25.81 -3.06
C TYR A 75 -23.71 -27.02 -3.18
N ASP A 76 -23.86 -28.03 -2.31
CA ASP A 76 -22.95 -29.18 -2.18
C ASP A 76 -21.48 -28.81 -1.91
N GLY A 77 -21.25 -27.59 -1.43
CA GLY A 77 -19.96 -27.07 -1.03
C GLY A 77 -19.83 -26.92 0.49
N ILE A 78 -18.77 -26.22 0.88
CA ILE A 78 -18.36 -26.04 2.27
C ILE A 78 -17.99 -24.58 2.49
N PHE A 79 -18.55 -23.98 3.53
CA PHE A 79 -18.14 -22.68 4.05
C PHE A 79 -16.97 -22.87 5.02
N ASP A 80 -15.79 -22.46 4.58
CA ASP A 80 -14.54 -22.54 5.33
C ASP A 80 -14.45 -21.33 6.28
N ILE A 81 -14.86 -21.55 7.55
CA ILE A 81 -14.80 -20.53 8.60
C ILE A 81 -13.35 -20.14 8.89
N ALA A 82 -12.43 -21.11 8.85
CA ALA A 82 -11.02 -20.87 9.11
C ALA A 82 -10.42 -19.94 8.04
N ALA A 83 -10.73 -20.16 6.77
CA ALA A 83 -10.33 -19.26 5.68
C ALA A 83 -10.96 -17.88 5.80
N THR A 84 -12.22 -17.80 6.24
CA THR A 84 -12.90 -16.53 6.48
C THR A 84 -12.24 -15.75 7.63
N GLY A 85 -11.87 -16.44 8.71
CA GLY A 85 -11.10 -15.85 9.81
C GLY A 85 -9.73 -15.36 9.37
N ALA A 86 -9.01 -16.17 8.57
CA ALA A 86 -7.71 -15.81 8.02
C ALA A 86 -7.81 -14.57 7.11
N LEU A 87 -8.85 -14.49 6.28
CA LEU A 87 -9.14 -13.32 5.45
C LEU A 87 -9.36 -12.07 6.30
N LEU A 88 -10.18 -12.16 7.35
CA LEU A 88 -10.42 -11.02 8.25
C LEU A 88 -9.13 -10.55 8.92
N ILE A 89 -8.29 -11.48 9.40
CA ILE A 89 -6.99 -11.16 9.99
C ILE A 89 -6.09 -10.47 8.95
N ALA A 90 -6.01 -11.01 7.73
CA ALA A 90 -5.22 -10.40 6.66
C ALA A 90 -5.68 -8.98 6.34
N LEU A 91 -6.99 -8.71 6.30
CA LEU A 91 -7.54 -7.37 6.10
C LEU A 91 -7.23 -6.42 7.25
N VAL A 92 -7.27 -6.89 8.51
CA VAL A 92 -6.90 -6.06 9.66
C VAL A 92 -5.42 -5.69 9.61
N ILE A 93 -4.55 -6.65 9.29
CA ILE A 93 -3.11 -6.39 9.14
C ILE A 93 -2.86 -5.41 8.00
N GLU A 94 -3.48 -5.62 6.84
CA GLU A 94 -3.41 -4.72 5.69
C GLU A 94 -3.82 -3.30 6.08
N PHE A 95 -4.96 -3.15 6.75
CA PHE A 95 -5.46 -1.84 7.19
C PHE A 95 -4.45 -1.12 8.10
N VAL A 96 -3.86 -1.83 9.07
CA VAL A 96 -2.86 -1.26 9.98
C VAL A 96 -1.60 -0.84 9.21
N LEU A 97 -1.09 -1.69 8.32
CA LEU A 97 0.11 -1.40 7.53
C LEU A 97 -0.11 -0.22 6.57
N SER A 98 -1.27 -0.15 5.93
CA SER A 98 -1.69 0.97 5.08
C SER A 98 -1.79 2.27 5.88
N GLY A 99 -2.32 2.22 7.11
CA GLY A 99 -2.32 3.34 8.04
C GLY A 99 -0.91 3.81 8.42
N MET A 100 -0.01 2.89 8.75
CA MET A 100 1.40 3.19 9.06
C MET A 100 2.12 3.82 7.86
N GLN A 101 1.91 3.31 6.66
CA GLN A 101 2.47 3.88 5.43
C GLN A 101 1.99 5.32 5.21
N GLY A 102 0.69 5.57 5.37
CA GLY A 102 0.10 6.90 5.24
C GLY A 102 0.65 7.89 6.27
N TRP A 103 0.93 7.43 7.48
CA TRP A 103 1.55 8.25 8.52
C TRP A 103 3.02 8.58 8.22
N LEU A 104 3.81 7.59 7.80
CA LEU A 104 5.23 7.76 7.45
C LEU A 104 5.43 8.73 6.28
N THR A 105 4.61 8.58 5.23
CA THR A 105 4.65 9.49 4.06
C THR A 105 4.30 10.92 4.43
N LYS A 106 3.32 11.14 5.32
CA LYS A 106 3.00 12.48 5.86
C LYS A 106 4.16 13.09 6.65
N GLN A 107 4.91 12.30 7.42
CA GLN A 107 6.08 12.81 8.15
C GLN A 107 7.21 13.24 7.22
N GLN A 108 7.45 12.48 6.16
CA GLN A 108 8.44 12.81 5.14
C GLN A 108 8.09 14.09 4.38
N ALA A 109 6.82 14.28 4.01
CA ALA A 109 6.34 15.49 3.35
C ALA A 109 6.55 16.76 4.21
N LYS A 110 6.38 16.64 5.55
CA LYS A 110 6.66 17.76 6.47
C LYS A 110 8.14 18.13 6.57
N HIS A 111 9.06 17.18 6.38
CA HIS A 111 10.50 17.42 6.48
C HIS A 111 11.19 17.77 5.15
N SER A 112 10.51 17.58 4.03
CA SER A 112 11.07 17.75 2.68
C SER A 112 10.59 19.00 1.96
N VAL A 113 9.80 19.88 2.60
CA VAL A 113 9.52 21.22 2.04
C VAL A 113 10.84 22.01 2.04
N PRO A 114 11.46 22.27 0.88
CA PRO A 114 12.51 23.27 0.84
C PRO A 114 11.81 24.59 1.18
N MET A 115 12.33 25.37 2.13
CA MET A 115 11.94 26.78 2.20
C MET A 115 12.11 27.32 0.78
N SER A 116 11.00 27.67 0.13
CA SER A 116 11.02 28.49 -1.06
C SER A 116 11.81 29.72 -0.67
N ARG A 117 13.04 29.81 -1.18
CA ARG A 117 13.82 31.04 -1.07
C ARG A 117 12.88 32.17 -1.49
N PRO A 118 12.77 33.26 -0.71
CA PRO A 118 11.98 34.40 -1.16
C PRO A 118 12.44 34.72 -2.57
N MET A 119 11.50 34.69 -3.52
CA MET A 119 11.78 35.05 -4.91
C MET A 119 12.44 36.43 -4.86
N GLU A 120 13.74 36.45 -5.15
CA GLU A 120 14.44 37.70 -5.38
C GLU A 120 13.78 38.30 -6.61
N ARG A 121 12.94 39.30 -6.36
CA ARG A 121 12.15 40.00 -7.36
C ARG A 121 13.14 40.64 -8.31
N ILE A 122 13.41 39.99 -9.43
CA ILE A 122 14.18 40.59 -10.52
C ILE A 122 13.40 41.85 -10.91
N PRO A 123 13.98 43.06 -10.79
CA PRO A 123 13.29 44.28 -11.18
C PRO A 123 12.95 44.21 -12.67
N ASP A 124 11.71 44.55 -13.02
CA ASP A 124 11.31 44.62 -14.42
C ASP A 124 12.19 45.63 -15.17
N PRO A 125 12.78 45.25 -16.32
CA PRO A 125 13.64 46.15 -17.10
C PRO A 125 12.88 47.33 -17.72
N GLU A 126 11.55 47.39 -17.59
CA GLU A 126 10.74 48.53 -18.03
C GLU A 126 10.84 49.76 -17.11
N ILE A 127 11.29 49.62 -15.85
CA ILE A 127 11.38 50.77 -14.93
C ILE A 127 12.64 51.61 -15.20
N LEU A 128 13.65 51.06 -15.87
CA LEU A 128 14.91 51.76 -16.18
C LEU A 128 14.86 52.67 -17.41
N LYS A 129 13.78 52.65 -18.21
CA LYS A 129 13.68 53.52 -19.39
C LYS A 129 13.02 54.87 -19.14
N THR A 130 12.31 55.00 -18.02
CA THR A 130 11.48 56.20 -17.76
C THR A 130 12.28 57.34 -17.10
N GLU A 131 13.39 57.03 -16.42
CA GLU A 131 14.20 58.07 -15.74
C GLU A 131 15.17 58.79 -16.70
N ASP A 132 15.64 58.13 -17.77
CA ASP A 132 16.56 58.75 -18.74
C ASP A 132 15.85 59.69 -19.74
N GLU A 133 14.53 59.60 -19.90
CA GLU A 133 13.77 60.48 -20.80
C GLU A 133 13.35 61.81 -20.13
N ILE A 134 13.40 61.90 -18.79
CA ILE A 134 12.99 63.09 -18.03
C ILE A 134 14.14 64.12 -17.89
N ILE A 135 15.39 63.73 -18.15
CA ILE A 135 16.58 64.61 -18.02
C ILE A 135 16.93 65.32 -19.34
N SER A 136 16.24 65.02 -20.45
CA SER A 136 16.43 65.70 -21.74
C SER A 136 15.23 66.59 -22.11
N LYS A 137 14.92 67.58 -21.27
CA LYS A 137 14.09 68.71 -21.68
C LYS A 137 14.44 70.01 -20.98
#